data_AF-A0A936UZL6-F1
#
_entry.id   AF-A0A936UZL6-F1
#
_cell.length_a   1.000
_cell.length_b   1.000
_cell.length_c   1.000
_cell.angle_alpha   90.00
_cell.angle_beta   90.00
_cell.angle_gamma   90.00
#
_symmetry.space_group_name_H-M   'P 1'
#
loop_
_entity.id
_entity.type
_entity.pdbx_description
1 polymer ?
#
loop_
_entity_poly.entity_id
_entity_poly.type
_entity_poly.pdbx_seq_one_letter_code
_entity_poly.pdbx_strand_id
1 'polypeptide(L)'
;MKQITCLIGFIILNSCNERETEKQVAVEALAPVKPVTETSLIVLGTMQDAGSPQLGCTKDCCRDLFSNPGKNNRVVSLGLVDVMNQKKYLFEATPDITQQAKALKNYATFSDREMPDGIFVTHAHIGHYTGLQYLGKEAMNTDSIPVYAMPRMKNFLEQNGPWSLLVKNKNIALREMQHQKEIQLAPGLKVMPFTVPHRDEFSETVGFIITGPNKKALFIPDIDKWEKWETGIITAIATVDYAFIDGTFFDAAEINNPQDPVRRDISTIPHPFIIESMNLFKDLPTAEKKKIYFIHFNHTNAAINPNSKEAARIVKNGFNIAVINQVLKL
;
A
#
# COMPACT_ATOMS: atom_id res chain seq x y z
N MET A 1 -31.58 -85.74 5.59
CA MET A 1 -30.81 -84.69 6.29
C MET A 1 -30.57 -83.54 5.34
N LYS A 2 -31.24 -82.39 5.55
CA LYS A 2 -31.11 -81.19 4.71
C LYS A 2 -29.85 -80.43 5.16
N GLN A 3 -28.91 -80.18 4.24
CA GLN A 3 -27.78 -79.29 4.48
C GLN A 3 -28.23 -77.84 4.26
N ILE A 4 -28.03 -77.02 5.29
CA ILE A 4 -28.25 -75.56 5.27
C ILE A 4 -26.89 -74.94 5.00
N THR A 5 -26.72 -74.30 3.84
CA THR A 5 -25.54 -73.50 3.53
C THR A 5 -25.84 -72.05 3.88
N CYS A 6 -25.32 -71.58 5.01
CA CYS A 6 -25.39 -70.17 5.42
C CYS A 6 -24.39 -69.34 4.60
N LEU A 7 -24.91 -68.39 3.83
CA LEU A 7 -24.14 -67.39 3.10
C LEU A 7 -23.82 -66.23 4.07
N ILE A 8 -22.57 -66.08 4.47
CA ILE A 8 -22.11 -64.95 5.29
C ILE A 8 -21.78 -63.79 4.34
N GLY A 9 -22.67 -62.79 4.28
CA GLY A 9 -22.43 -61.53 3.59
C GLY A 9 -21.52 -60.61 4.40
N PHE A 10 -20.40 -60.21 3.81
CA PHE A 10 -19.47 -59.22 4.37
C PHE A 10 -20.04 -57.81 4.15
N ILE A 11 -20.54 -57.17 5.21
CA ILE A 11 -21.00 -55.78 5.16
C ILE A 11 -19.78 -54.88 5.40
N ILE A 12 -19.34 -54.18 4.36
CA ILE A 12 -18.33 -53.12 4.46
C ILE A 12 -19.05 -51.84 4.89
N LEU A 13 -18.91 -51.48 6.16
CA LEU A 13 -19.34 -50.19 6.70
C LEU A 13 -18.32 -49.12 6.27
N ASN A 14 -18.65 -48.34 5.22
CA ASN A 14 -17.93 -47.11 4.91
C ASN A 14 -18.33 -46.04 5.94
N SER A 15 -17.41 -45.73 6.84
CA SER A 15 -17.47 -44.56 7.73
C SER A 15 -17.24 -43.30 6.90
N CYS A 16 -18.29 -42.51 6.69
CA CYS A 16 -18.21 -41.15 6.19
C CYS A 16 -17.61 -40.26 7.28
N ASN A 17 -16.30 -40.04 7.21
CA ASN A 17 -15.66 -38.95 7.94
C ASN A 17 -15.82 -37.68 7.09
N GLU A 18 -16.77 -36.82 7.44
CA GLU A 18 -16.89 -35.48 6.86
C GLU A 18 -15.65 -34.67 7.24
N ARG A 19 -14.61 -34.76 6.40
CA ARG A 19 -13.59 -33.72 6.34
C ARG A 19 -14.26 -32.50 5.74
N GLU A 20 -14.54 -31.51 6.58
CA GLU A 20 -14.74 -30.14 6.11
C GLU A 20 -13.55 -29.78 5.23
N THR A 21 -13.76 -29.81 3.92
CA THR A 21 -12.80 -29.29 2.95
C THR A 21 -12.63 -27.82 3.26
N GLU A 22 -11.47 -27.46 3.84
CA GLU A 22 -10.95 -26.11 3.85
C GLU A 22 -11.14 -25.53 2.45
N LYS A 23 -12.04 -24.55 2.32
CA LYS A 23 -12.13 -23.74 1.12
C LYS A 23 -10.78 -23.03 0.98
N GLN A 24 -9.90 -23.61 0.17
CA GLN A 24 -8.77 -22.90 -0.41
C GLN A 24 -9.32 -21.59 -0.97
N VAL A 25 -8.93 -20.48 -0.35
CA VAL A 25 -9.08 -19.15 -0.96
C VAL A 25 -8.12 -19.16 -2.14
N ALA A 26 -8.61 -19.63 -3.28
CA ALA A 26 -7.89 -19.52 -4.53
C ALA A 26 -7.67 -18.04 -4.79
N VAL A 27 -6.43 -17.58 -4.68
CA VAL A 27 -6.00 -16.32 -5.25
C VAL A 27 -6.26 -16.45 -6.74
N GLU A 28 -7.32 -15.80 -7.23
CA GLU A 28 -7.57 -15.68 -8.66
C GLU A 28 -6.27 -15.20 -9.32
N ALA A 29 -5.78 -15.98 -10.29
CA ALA A 29 -4.72 -15.54 -11.17
C ALA A 29 -5.06 -14.14 -11.68
N LEU A 30 -4.16 -13.17 -11.46
CA LEU A 30 -4.34 -11.76 -11.79
C LEU A 30 -5.03 -11.63 -13.15
N ALA A 31 -6.30 -11.22 -13.15
CA ALA A 31 -7.02 -10.93 -14.37
C ALA A 31 -6.21 -9.92 -15.19
N PRO A 32 -6.24 -9.99 -16.53
CA PRO A 32 -5.55 -9.01 -17.36
C PRO A 32 -5.96 -7.60 -16.94
N VAL A 33 -4.97 -6.72 -16.76
CA VAL A 33 -5.19 -5.30 -16.42
C VAL A 33 -6.15 -4.71 -17.46
N LYS A 34 -7.36 -4.33 -17.01
CA LYS A 34 -8.36 -3.69 -17.86
C LYS A 34 -8.38 -2.19 -17.58
N PRO A 35 -8.52 -1.34 -18.61
CA PRO A 35 -8.72 0.09 -18.43
C PRO A 35 -9.92 0.35 -17.52
N VAL A 36 -9.82 1.35 -16.65
CA VAL A 36 -10.95 1.76 -15.82
C VAL A 36 -11.89 2.67 -16.61
N THR A 37 -13.19 2.54 -16.35
CA THR A 37 -14.25 3.35 -16.98
C THR A 37 -14.77 4.47 -16.07
N GLU A 38 -14.35 4.48 -14.81
CA GLU A 38 -14.77 5.43 -13.78
C GLU A 38 -13.54 5.87 -12.97
N THR A 39 -13.62 7.06 -12.36
CA THR A 39 -12.54 7.58 -11.51
C THR A 39 -12.22 6.59 -10.39
N SER A 40 -10.96 6.16 -10.32
CA SER A 40 -10.57 5.04 -9.45
C SER A 40 -9.17 5.22 -8.87
N LEU A 41 -8.96 4.65 -7.68
CA LEU A 41 -7.65 4.37 -7.12
C LEU A 41 -7.16 2.99 -7.56
N ILE A 42 -5.87 2.89 -7.80
CA ILE A 42 -5.15 1.67 -8.15
C ILE A 42 -4.02 1.47 -7.16
N VAL A 43 -3.94 0.31 -6.52
CA VAL A 43 -2.78 -0.04 -5.70
C VAL A 43 -1.62 -0.44 -6.63
N LEU A 44 -0.54 0.34 -6.64
CA LEU A 44 0.60 0.16 -7.54
C LEU A 44 1.81 -0.49 -6.84
N GLY A 45 1.85 -0.40 -5.51
CA GLY A 45 2.83 -1.05 -4.65
C GLY A 45 2.35 -1.06 -3.20
N THR A 46 2.91 -1.96 -2.41
CA THR A 46 2.43 -2.27 -1.05
C THR A 46 3.56 -2.42 -0.04
N MET A 47 4.82 -2.45 -0.46
CA MET A 47 5.97 -2.62 0.42
C MET A 47 6.39 -1.30 1.06
N GLN A 48 7.05 -1.36 2.21
CA GLN A 48 7.73 -0.20 2.79
C GLN A 48 8.91 0.27 1.91
N ASP A 49 9.57 1.33 2.35
CA ASP A 49 10.69 2.02 1.72
C ASP A 49 11.71 1.17 0.97
N ALA A 50 12.29 0.17 1.63
CA ALA A 50 13.39 -0.61 1.08
C ALA A 50 12.93 -1.73 0.13
N GLY A 51 11.61 -1.89 -0.05
CA GLY A 51 11.00 -2.90 -0.91
C GLY A 51 11.17 -4.33 -0.40
N SER A 52 10.84 -5.30 -1.27
CA SER A 52 11.12 -6.72 -1.04
C SER A 52 11.53 -7.40 -2.36
N PRO A 53 12.68 -8.12 -2.41
CA PRO A 53 13.59 -8.36 -1.30
C PRO A 53 14.34 -7.09 -0.89
N GLN A 54 14.58 -6.94 0.41
CA GLN A 54 15.35 -5.82 0.96
C GLN A 54 16.86 -6.07 0.76
N LEU A 55 17.60 -5.02 0.38
CA LEU A 55 19.05 -5.06 0.16
C LEU A 55 19.79 -5.74 1.33
N GLY A 56 20.60 -6.75 1.01
CA GLY A 56 21.41 -7.49 1.99
C GLY A 56 20.64 -8.47 2.87
N CYS A 57 19.33 -8.66 2.68
CA CYS A 57 18.56 -9.60 3.48
C CYS A 57 18.84 -11.06 3.07
N THR A 58 19.30 -11.88 4.01
CA THR A 58 19.59 -13.31 3.79
C THR A 58 18.51 -14.26 4.33
N LYS A 59 17.45 -13.72 4.94
CA LYS A 59 16.34 -14.48 5.53
C LYS A 59 15.46 -15.13 4.46
N ASP A 60 14.68 -16.14 4.87
CA ASP A 60 13.75 -16.86 3.99
C ASP A 60 12.75 -15.92 3.28
N CYS A 61 12.36 -14.80 3.91
CA CYS A 61 11.45 -13.84 3.29
C CYS A 61 12.03 -13.12 2.06
N CYS A 62 13.36 -13.10 1.87
CA CYS A 62 14.02 -12.39 0.77
C CYS A 62 14.93 -13.27 -0.09
N ARG A 63 15.57 -14.30 0.49
CA ARG A 63 16.66 -15.06 -0.14
C ARG A 63 16.29 -15.53 -1.55
N ASP A 64 15.13 -16.15 -1.72
CA ASP A 64 14.74 -16.76 -2.98
C ASP A 64 14.18 -15.71 -3.96
N LEU A 65 13.73 -14.55 -3.45
CA LEU A 65 13.21 -13.44 -4.25
C LEU A 65 14.30 -12.70 -5.03
N PHE A 66 15.57 -12.77 -4.62
CA PHE A 66 16.67 -12.19 -5.39
C PHE A 66 16.88 -12.89 -6.73
N SER A 67 16.72 -14.23 -6.75
CA SER A 67 16.82 -15.02 -7.98
C SER A 67 15.47 -15.11 -8.71
N ASN A 68 14.37 -15.04 -7.97
CA ASN A 68 13.00 -15.12 -8.49
C ASN A 68 12.17 -13.95 -7.99
N PRO A 69 12.40 -12.72 -8.51
CA PRO A 69 11.65 -11.55 -8.08
C PRO A 69 10.16 -11.78 -8.40
N GLY A 70 9.35 -11.97 -7.37
CA GLY A 70 7.91 -12.07 -7.50
C GLY A 70 7.33 -10.80 -8.14
N LYS A 71 6.16 -10.90 -8.79
CA LYS A 71 5.56 -9.76 -9.52
C LYS A 71 5.01 -8.65 -8.62
N ASN A 72 4.96 -8.84 -7.30
CA ASN A 72 4.09 -8.07 -6.40
C ASN A 72 4.80 -7.37 -5.21
N ASN A 73 6.07 -6.98 -5.34
CA ASN A 73 6.83 -6.45 -4.19
C ASN A 73 7.31 -5.00 -4.35
N ARG A 74 6.55 -4.17 -5.08
CA ARG A 74 6.90 -2.76 -5.27
C ARG A 74 6.65 -1.96 -4.00
N VAL A 75 7.49 -0.94 -3.76
CA VAL A 75 7.33 0.06 -2.69
C VAL A 75 5.98 0.76 -2.80
N VAL A 76 5.41 1.17 -1.68
CA VAL A 76 4.03 1.68 -1.56
C VAL A 76 3.71 2.77 -2.57
N SER A 77 2.61 2.62 -3.30
CA SER A 77 2.14 3.69 -4.17
C SER A 77 0.68 3.47 -4.53
N LEU A 78 -0.06 4.56 -4.61
CA LEU A 78 -1.39 4.59 -5.22
C LEU A 78 -1.36 5.36 -6.54
N GLY A 79 -2.10 4.87 -7.52
CA GLY A 79 -2.43 5.61 -8.72
C GLY A 79 -3.86 6.12 -8.64
N LEU A 80 -4.11 7.33 -9.10
CA LEU A 80 -5.45 7.89 -9.28
C LEU A 80 -5.69 8.09 -10.77
N VAL A 81 -6.71 7.45 -11.33
CA VAL A 81 -7.14 7.66 -12.71
C VAL A 81 -8.42 8.46 -12.69
N ASP A 82 -8.40 9.66 -13.26
CA ASP A 82 -9.56 10.51 -13.50
C ASP A 82 -9.99 10.36 -14.96
N VAL A 83 -10.98 9.50 -15.18
CA VAL A 83 -11.48 9.18 -16.53
C VAL A 83 -12.18 10.38 -17.17
N MET A 84 -12.90 11.18 -16.36
CA MET A 84 -13.71 12.29 -16.87
C MET A 84 -12.85 13.43 -17.43
N ASN A 85 -11.74 13.73 -16.76
CA ASN A 85 -10.83 14.80 -17.17
C ASN A 85 -9.59 14.29 -17.90
N GLN A 86 -9.52 12.97 -18.14
CA GLN A 86 -8.41 12.30 -18.82
C GLN A 86 -7.05 12.62 -18.16
N LYS A 87 -7.01 12.51 -16.82
CA LYS A 87 -5.82 12.76 -16.00
C LYS A 87 -5.46 11.54 -15.17
N LYS A 88 -4.18 11.40 -14.87
CA LYS A 88 -3.70 10.38 -13.92
C LYS A 88 -2.68 10.97 -12.95
N TYR A 89 -2.76 10.59 -11.69
CA TYR A 89 -1.88 11.08 -10.63
C TYR A 89 -1.22 9.90 -9.92
N LEU A 90 -0.03 10.14 -9.40
CA LEU A 90 0.72 9.17 -8.61
C LEU A 90 0.85 9.68 -7.17
N PHE A 91 0.63 8.81 -6.20
CA PHE A 91 0.96 9.02 -4.80
C PHE A 91 2.21 8.20 -4.50
N GLU A 92 3.22 8.89 -4.01
CA GLU A 92 4.63 8.48 -3.93
C GLU A 92 5.34 8.33 -5.26
N ALA A 93 6.52 8.95 -5.35
CA ALA A 93 7.51 8.70 -6.41
C ALA A 93 8.58 7.74 -5.89
N THR A 94 8.21 6.47 -5.80
CA THR A 94 9.07 5.43 -5.21
C THR A 94 10.25 5.05 -6.10
N PRO A 95 11.26 4.30 -5.60
CA PRO A 95 12.28 3.68 -6.45
C PRO A 95 11.71 2.83 -7.62
N ASP A 96 10.49 2.29 -7.47
CA ASP A 96 9.80 1.46 -8.46
C ASP A 96 8.96 2.27 -9.47
N ILE A 97 9.09 3.60 -9.50
CA ILE A 97 8.27 4.50 -10.33
C ILE A 97 8.23 4.09 -11.81
N THR A 98 9.30 3.51 -12.35
CA THR A 98 9.36 3.05 -13.74
C THR A 98 8.27 2.04 -14.06
N GLN A 99 8.08 1.05 -13.19
CA GLN A 99 7.06 0.02 -13.33
C GLN A 99 5.69 0.51 -12.88
N GLN A 100 5.63 1.36 -11.84
CA GLN A 100 4.38 1.89 -11.29
C GLN A 100 3.70 2.86 -12.25
N ALA A 101 4.44 3.78 -12.87
CA ALA A 101 3.92 4.69 -13.90
C ALA A 101 3.38 3.90 -15.11
N LYS A 102 4.13 2.88 -15.56
CA LYS A 102 3.68 1.99 -16.63
C LYS A 102 2.40 1.24 -16.26
N ALA A 103 2.33 0.71 -15.04
CA ALA A 103 1.13 0.04 -14.54
C ALA A 103 -0.06 0.99 -14.49
N LEU A 104 0.11 2.21 -13.97
CA LEU A 104 -0.92 3.24 -13.94
C LEU A 104 -1.42 3.60 -15.35
N LYS A 105 -0.50 3.77 -16.31
CA LYS A 105 -0.86 4.03 -17.71
C LYS A 105 -1.75 2.95 -18.32
N ASN A 106 -1.54 1.67 -17.97
CA ASN A 106 -2.36 0.58 -18.49
C ASN A 106 -3.83 0.65 -18.04
N TYR A 107 -4.13 1.33 -16.93
CA TYR A 107 -5.51 1.59 -16.50
C TYR A 107 -6.12 2.85 -17.15
N ALA A 108 -5.29 3.75 -17.70
CA ALA A 108 -5.66 5.08 -18.19
C ALA A 108 -5.47 5.23 -19.71
N THR A 109 -6.18 4.42 -20.51
CA THR A 109 -5.98 4.33 -21.96
C THR A 109 -6.50 5.52 -22.77
N PHE A 110 -7.11 6.52 -22.12
CA PHE A 110 -7.47 7.78 -22.78
C PHE A 110 -6.24 8.64 -23.14
N SER A 111 -5.04 8.28 -22.68
CA SER A 111 -3.80 9.02 -22.93
C SER A 111 -2.66 8.09 -23.31
N ASP A 112 -1.90 8.48 -24.35
CA ASP A 112 -0.65 7.81 -24.71
C ASP A 112 0.54 8.23 -23.83
N ARG A 113 0.39 9.26 -23.00
CA ARG A 113 1.46 9.71 -22.09
C ARG A 113 1.71 8.64 -21.03
N GLU A 114 2.95 8.20 -20.90
CA GLU A 114 3.35 7.24 -19.85
C GLU A 114 3.38 7.89 -18.45
N MET A 115 3.82 9.15 -18.38
CA MET A 115 3.98 9.86 -17.10
C MET A 115 2.64 10.32 -16.49
N PRO A 116 2.54 10.39 -15.15
CA PRO A 116 1.42 11.01 -14.48
C PRO A 116 1.36 12.52 -14.74
N ASP A 117 0.16 13.08 -14.69
CA ASP A 117 -0.11 14.52 -14.78
C ASP A 117 0.20 15.27 -13.49
N GLY A 118 0.45 14.55 -12.39
CA GLY A 118 0.93 15.09 -11.13
C GLY A 118 1.34 14.00 -10.16
N ILE A 119 2.27 14.33 -9.26
CA ILE A 119 2.83 13.42 -8.27
C ILE A 119 2.65 14.03 -6.89
N PHE A 120 2.07 13.31 -5.95
CA PHE A 120 1.96 13.68 -4.54
C PHE A 120 2.99 12.90 -3.75
N VAL A 121 3.76 13.58 -2.90
CA VAL A 121 4.77 12.96 -2.04
C VAL A 121 4.38 13.19 -0.58
N THR A 122 4.43 12.13 0.24
CA THR A 122 4.13 12.27 1.67
C THR A 122 5.30 12.83 2.47
N HIS A 123 6.51 12.30 2.29
CA HIS A 123 7.67 12.67 3.09
C HIS A 123 9.02 12.28 2.46
N ALA A 124 10.12 12.63 3.16
CA ALA A 124 11.50 12.51 2.71
C ALA A 124 12.19 11.18 3.08
N HIS A 125 11.45 10.08 3.17
CA HIS A 125 12.04 8.74 3.25
C HIS A 125 12.24 8.13 1.86
N ILE A 126 13.26 7.29 1.74
CA ILE A 126 13.76 6.83 0.42
C ILE A 126 12.70 6.13 -0.42
N GLY A 127 11.69 5.54 0.22
CA GLY A 127 10.56 4.87 -0.41
C GLY A 127 9.60 5.78 -1.17
N HIS A 128 9.59 7.07 -0.86
CA HIS A 128 8.44 7.94 -1.15
C HIS A 128 8.72 9.00 -2.22
N TYR A 129 10.00 9.36 -2.43
CA TYR A 129 10.35 10.45 -3.35
C TYR A 129 11.56 10.20 -4.24
N THR A 130 12.37 9.17 -3.98
CA THR A 130 13.66 8.99 -4.68
C THR A 130 13.46 8.68 -6.16
N GLY A 131 12.31 8.13 -6.56
CA GLY A 131 11.93 7.93 -7.96
C GLY A 131 11.88 9.22 -8.78
N LEU A 132 11.74 10.40 -8.14
CA LEU A 132 11.83 11.69 -8.83
C LEU A 132 13.16 11.85 -9.60
N GLN A 133 14.24 11.19 -9.18
CA GLN A 133 15.53 11.25 -9.90
C GLN A 133 15.41 10.82 -11.37
N TYR A 134 14.49 9.91 -11.70
CA TYR A 134 14.26 9.44 -13.07
C TYR A 134 13.56 10.45 -13.98
N LEU A 135 13.13 11.59 -13.44
CA LEU A 135 12.53 12.69 -14.21
C LEU A 135 13.60 13.61 -14.83
N GLY A 136 14.87 13.48 -14.42
CA GLY A 136 15.98 14.32 -14.87
C GLY A 136 16.54 13.96 -16.24
N LYS A 137 17.53 14.76 -16.68
CA LYS A 137 18.21 14.65 -17.99
C LYS A 137 18.87 13.30 -18.27
N GLU A 138 19.30 12.59 -17.23
CA GLU A 138 19.93 11.26 -17.33
C GLU A 138 18.93 10.14 -17.61
N ALA A 139 17.63 10.44 -17.51
CA ALA A 139 16.55 9.49 -17.72
C ALA A 139 15.49 10.12 -18.64
N MET A 140 14.27 10.34 -18.14
CA MET A 140 13.16 10.75 -19.01
C MET A 140 13.23 12.21 -19.49
N ASN A 141 14.00 13.05 -18.79
CA ASN A 141 14.10 14.49 -19.06
C ASN A 141 12.72 15.14 -19.25
N THR A 142 11.86 15.00 -18.23
CA THR A 142 10.47 15.47 -18.33
C THR A 142 10.39 16.98 -18.47
N ASP A 143 9.22 17.49 -18.85
CA ASP A 143 8.93 18.92 -18.87
C ASP A 143 7.86 19.23 -17.82
N SER A 144 8.29 19.89 -16.75
CA SER A 144 7.43 20.56 -15.78
C SER A 144 6.36 19.68 -15.12
N ILE A 145 6.66 18.41 -14.80
CA ILE A 145 5.71 17.52 -14.10
C ILE A 145 5.37 18.12 -12.73
N PRO A 146 4.09 18.37 -12.42
CA PRO A 146 3.69 18.87 -11.11
C PRO A 146 4.06 17.90 -9.99
N VAL A 147 4.79 18.37 -8.99
CA VAL A 147 5.12 17.60 -7.79
C VAL A 147 4.59 18.35 -6.57
N TYR A 148 3.62 17.76 -5.89
CA TYR A 148 2.97 18.32 -4.72
C TYR A 148 3.70 17.86 -3.45
N ALA A 149 4.22 18.83 -2.70
CA ALA A 149 5.04 18.60 -1.52
C ALA A 149 4.73 19.64 -0.43
N MET A 150 4.83 19.25 0.84
CA MET A 150 4.76 20.18 1.97
C MET A 150 5.96 21.15 1.98
N PRO A 151 5.91 22.29 2.69
CA PRO A 151 6.94 23.32 2.62
C PRO A 151 8.36 22.84 2.93
N ARG A 152 8.59 22.03 3.98
CA ARG A 152 9.95 21.52 4.25
C ARG A 152 10.40 20.53 3.19
N MET A 153 9.52 19.64 2.72
CA MET A 153 9.86 18.71 1.63
C MET A 153 10.20 19.45 0.32
N LYS A 154 9.42 20.47 -0.02
CA LYS A 154 9.70 21.34 -1.17
C LYS A 154 11.08 22.00 -1.03
N ASN A 155 11.38 22.61 0.11
CA ASN A 155 12.69 23.21 0.36
C ASN A 155 13.82 22.17 0.30
N PHE A 156 13.59 20.95 0.82
CA PHE A 156 14.56 19.86 0.72
C PHE A 156 14.89 19.54 -0.75
N LEU A 157 13.87 19.40 -1.61
CA LEU A 157 14.06 19.13 -3.04
C LEU A 157 14.72 20.29 -3.80
N GLU A 158 14.48 21.54 -3.38
CA GLU A 158 15.09 22.73 -3.99
C GLU A 158 16.59 22.87 -3.65
N GLN A 159 16.99 22.44 -2.44
CA GLN A 159 18.34 22.69 -1.92
C GLN A 159 19.28 21.48 -2.05
N ASN A 160 18.76 20.26 -2.17
CA ASN A 160 19.57 19.05 -2.15
C ASN A 160 19.68 18.39 -3.52
N GLY A 161 20.89 18.02 -3.91
CA GLY A 161 21.14 17.20 -5.08
C GLY A 161 20.71 15.73 -4.84
N PRO A 162 20.32 15.00 -5.90
CA PRO A 162 20.24 15.46 -7.30
C PRO A 162 18.95 16.23 -7.64
N TRP A 163 17.96 16.27 -6.74
CA TRP A 163 16.62 16.81 -7.03
C TRP A 163 16.60 18.31 -7.33
N SER A 164 17.51 19.09 -6.76
CA SER A 164 17.63 20.52 -7.05
C SER A 164 17.87 20.80 -8.54
N LEU A 165 18.53 19.88 -9.25
CA LEU A 165 18.69 19.97 -10.71
C LEU A 165 17.37 19.77 -11.46
N LEU A 166 16.46 18.92 -10.96
CA LEU A 166 15.14 18.73 -11.56
C LEU A 166 14.33 20.02 -11.50
N VAL A 167 14.41 20.75 -10.39
CA VAL A 167 13.76 22.06 -10.22
C VAL A 167 14.41 23.10 -11.13
N LYS A 168 15.74 23.23 -11.08
CA LYS A 168 16.51 24.20 -11.87
C LYS A 168 16.30 24.01 -13.38
N ASN A 169 16.28 22.76 -13.84
CA ASN A 169 16.08 22.41 -15.25
C ASN A 169 14.61 22.38 -15.65
N LYS A 170 13.67 22.65 -14.73
CA LYS A 170 12.22 22.58 -14.95
C LYS A 170 11.74 21.21 -15.40
N ASN A 171 12.42 20.14 -14.98
CA ASN A 171 11.91 18.79 -15.18
C ASN A 171 10.67 18.54 -14.33
N ILE A 172 10.65 19.12 -13.13
CA ILE A 172 9.50 19.13 -12.22
C ILE A 172 9.09 20.57 -11.91
N ALA A 173 7.81 20.75 -11.62
CA ALA A 173 7.24 22.00 -11.11
C ALA A 173 6.70 21.75 -9.70
N LEU A 174 7.42 22.22 -8.68
CA LEU A 174 7.02 22.05 -7.29
C LEU A 174 5.75 22.87 -6.98
N ARG A 175 4.76 22.21 -6.38
CA ARG A 175 3.49 22.78 -5.93
C ARG A 175 3.42 22.61 -4.43
N GLU A 176 3.53 23.73 -3.72
CA GLU A 176 3.49 23.72 -2.27
C GLU A 176 2.09 23.36 -1.76
N MET A 177 2.06 22.39 -0.86
CA MET A 177 0.87 21.95 -0.15
C MET A 177 0.77 22.65 1.21
N GLN A 178 -0.43 22.65 1.80
CA GLN A 178 -0.65 23.20 3.14
C GLN A 178 -1.53 22.24 3.94
N HIS A 179 -1.22 22.11 5.23
CA HIS A 179 -1.97 21.28 6.16
C HIS A 179 -3.47 21.60 6.11
N GLN A 180 -4.31 20.58 5.91
CA GLN A 180 -5.77 20.66 5.82
C GLN A 180 -6.31 21.63 4.75
N LYS A 181 -5.51 21.94 3.72
CA LYS A 181 -5.95 22.76 2.59
C LYS A 181 -6.19 21.90 1.36
N GLU A 182 -7.41 21.98 0.83
CA GLU A 182 -7.80 21.22 -0.35
C GLU A 182 -7.08 21.72 -1.61
N ILE A 183 -6.59 20.78 -2.39
CA ILE A 183 -6.06 20.97 -3.73
C ILE A 183 -7.12 20.43 -4.69
N GLN A 184 -7.79 21.34 -5.41
CA GLN A 184 -8.76 20.96 -6.42
C GLN A 184 -8.04 20.47 -7.68
N LEU A 185 -8.28 19.22 -8.08
CA LEU A 185 -7.73 18.64 -9.30
C LEU A 185 -8.69 18.80 -10.48
N ALA A 186 -9.98 18.53 -10.24
CA ALA A 186 -11.08 18.71 -11.18
C ALA A 186 -12.41 18.80 -10.41
N PRO A 187 -13.55 19.21 -11.01
CA PRO A 187 -14.84 19.21 -10.31
C PRO A 187 -15.15 17.84 -9.68
N GLY A 188 -15.39 17.82 -8.36
CA GLY A 188 -15.64 16.58 -7.62
C GLY A 188 -14.40 15.73 -7.32
N LEU A 189 -13.20 16.18 -7.69
CA LEU A 189 -11.93 15.48 -7.41
C LEU A 189 -10.93 16.42 -6.71
N LYS A 190 -10.59 16.10 -5.46
CA LYS A 190 -9.67 16.89 -4.63
C LYS A 190 -8.78 16.02 -3.76
N VAL A 191 -7.63 16.58 -3.40
CA VAL A 191 -6.67 15.97 -2.47
C VAL A 191 -6.43 16.97 -1.33
N MET A 192 -6.50 16.50 -0.09
CA MET A 192 -6.22 17.31 1.09
C MET A 192 -5.13 16.62 1.92
N PRO A 193 -3.93 17.21 2.05
CA PRO A 193 -2.90 16.71 2.93
C PRO A 193 -3.20 17.09 4.39
N PHE A 194 -2.79 16.25 5.32
CA PHE A 194 -2.77 16.54 6.74
C PHE A 194 -1.54 15.91 7.36
N THR A 195 -0.97 16.54 8.38
CA THR A 195 0.24 16.04 9.03
C THR A 195 -0.09 14.85 9.92
N VAL A 196 0.82 13.89 9.95
CA VAL A 196 0.78 12.73 10.85
C VAL A 196 2.10 12.69 11.63
N PRO A 197 2.11 12.19 12.86
CA PRO A 197 3.35 12.04 13.62
C PRO A 197 4.22 11.01 12.92
N HIS A 198 5.41 11.40 12.53
CA HIS A 198 6.43 10.48 12.06
C HIS A 198 7.82 11.07 12.30
N ARG A 199 8.85 10.34 11.89
CA ARG A 199 10.22 10.83 11.85
C ARG A 199 10.35 11.94 10.80
N ASP A 200 10.36 13.16 11.31
CA ASP A 200 10.37 14.37 10.49
C ASP A 200 11.80 14.96 10.37
N GLU A 201 12.82 14.15 10.04
CA GLU A 201 14.21 14.63 9.97
C GLU A 201 14.41 15.67 8.87
N PHE A 202 13.91 15.38 7.67
CA PHE A 202 14.14 16.20 6.48
C PHE A 202 12.87 16.90 5.94
N SER A 203 11.69 16.40 6.27
CA SER A 203 10.40 16.99 5.88
C SER A 203 9.34 16.81 6.95
N GLU A 204 8.17 17.44 6.76
CA GLU A 204 6.94 16.95 7.38
C GLU A 204 6.58 15.56 6.83
N THR A 205 5.80 14.82 7.60
CA THR A 205 5.10 13.62 7.13
C THR A 205 3.60 13.87 7.06
N VAL A 206 2.99 13.50 5.94
CA VAL A 206 1.56 13.70 5.72
C VAL A 206 0.83 12.42 5.32
N GLY A 207 -0.46 12.37 5.64
CA GLY A 207 -1.42 11.54 4.95
C GLY A 207 -2.29 12.39 4.01
N PHE A 208 -3.10 11.72 3.19
CA PHE A 208 -4.02 12.36 2.25
C PHE A 208 -5.46 11.89 2.44
N ILE A 209 -6.40 12.84 2.35
CA ILE A 209 -7.78 12.54 1.99
C ILE A 209 -7.93 12.79 0.49
N ILE A 210 -8.27 11.73 -0.25
CA ILE A 210 -8.53 11.76 -1.69
C ILE A 210 -10.03 11.67 -1.87
N THR A 211 -10.69 12.77 -2.22
CA THR A 211 -12.13 12.79 -2.50
C THR A 211 -12.34 12.69 -4.00
N GLY A 212 -13.04 11.66 -4.45
CA GLY A 212 -13.57 11.61 -5.81
C GLY A 212 -15.08 11.85 -5.87
N PRO A 213 -15.68 11.60 -7.04
CA PRO A 213 -17.06 11.98 -7.31
C PRO A 213 -18.10 11.36 -6.37
N ASN A 214 -17.84 10.16 -5.85
CA ASN A 214 -18.81 9.38 -5.06
C ASN A 214 -18.29 8.95 -3.70
N LYS A 215 -16.97 8.80 -3.55
CA LYS A 215 -16.30 8.20 -2.39
C LYS A 215 -15.00 8.92 -2.04
N LYS A 216 -14.55 8.69 -0.81
CA LYS A 216 -13.30 9.22 -0.27
C LYS A 216 -12.38 8.12 0.17
N ALA A 217 -11.08 8.34 0.00
CA ALA A 217 -10.04 7.49 0.55
C ALA A 217 -9.16 8.27 1.52
N LEU A 218 -8.81 7.64 2.62
CA LEU A 218 -7.72 8.01 3.52
C LEU A 218 -6.48 7.23 3.08
N PHE A 219 -5.33 7.89 2.96
CA PHE A 219 -4.05 7.27 2.67
C PHE A 219 -3.00 7.78 3.67
N ILE A 220 -2.58 6.91 4.59
CA ILE A 220 -1.53 7.14 5.58
C ILE A 220 -0.59 5.93 5.50
N PRO A 221 0.33 5.89 4.52
CA PRO A 221 1.20 4.73 4.34
C PRO A 221 2.20 4.57 5.49
N ASP A 222 2.62 5.67 6.12
CA ASP A 222 3.64 5.68 7.16
C ASP A 222 3.25 6.62 8.31
N ILE A 223 3.33 6.13 9.55
CA ILE A 223 3.01 6.88 10.77
C ILE A 223 3.65 6.22 12.00
N ASP A 224 4.06 7.02 12.99
CA ASP A 224 4.64 6.55 14.26
C ASP A 224 3.71 5.62 15.07
N LYS A 225 2.70 6.20 15.73
CA LYS A 225 1.79 5.52 16.65
C LYS A 225 0.48 6.30 16.68
N TRP A 226 -0.65 5.60 16.74
CA TRP A 226 -1.97 6.22 16.64
C TRP A 226 -2.25 7.23 17.76
N GLU A 227 -1.80 6.93 18.98
CA GLU A 227 -1.97 7.77 20.16
C GLU A 227 -1.19 9.10 20.10
N LYS A 228 -0.19 9.21 19.22
CA LYS A 228 0.54 10.47 19.00
C LYS A 228 -0.20 11.41 18.04
N TRP A 229 -1.21 10.92 17.31
CA TRP A 229 -1.88 11.70 16.28
C TRP A 229 -3.15 12.37 16.82
N GLU A 230 -3.14 13.70 16.88
CA GLU A 230 -4.20 14.50 17.52
C GLU A 230 -5.61 14.28 16.93
N THR A 231 -5.71 14.01 15.62
CA THR A 231 -7.03 13.80 14.97
C THR A 231 -7.68 12.49 15.39
N GLY A 232 -6.87 11.48 15.73
CA GLY A 232 -7.32 10.13 16.03
C GLY A 232 -7.75 9.35 14.78
N ILE A 233 -7.18 8.16 14.62
CA ILE A 233 -7.43 7.31 13.45
C ILE A 233 -8.88 6.83 13.31
N ILE A 234 -9.59 6.60 14.43
CA ILE A 234 -11.00 6.20 14.41
C ILE A 234 -11.87 7.30 13.79
N THR A 235 -11.64 8.56 14.19
CA THR A 235 -12.34 9.72 13.64
C THR A 235 -12.08 9.84 12.14
N ALA A 236 -10.83 9.68 11.71
CA ALA A 236 -10.46 9.77 10.30
C ALA A 236 -11.15 8.68 9.45
N ILE A 237 -11.14 7.43 9.90
CA ILE A 237 -11.79 6.30 9.21
C ILE A 237 -13.29 6.54 9.01
N ALA A 238 -13.97 7.12 10.00
CA ALA A 238 -15.40 7.39 9.93
C ALA A 238 -15.79 8.39 8.81
N THR A 239 -14.83 9.18 8.30
CA THR A 239 -15.06 10.21 7.27
C THR A 239 -14.84 9.73 5.85
N VAL A 240 -14.41 8.47 5.66
CA VAL A 240 -14.01 7.93 4.37
C VAL A 240 -14.69 6.60 4.05
N ASP A 241 -14.56 6.17 2.80
CA ASP A 241 -15.08 4.90 2.29
C ASP A 241 -13.98 3.83 2.19
N TYR A 242 -12.72 4.27 2.04
CA TYR A 242 -11.54 3.43 2.06
C TYR A 242 -10.46 4.07 2.95
N ALA A 243 -9.73 3.26 3.70
CA ALA A 243 -8.63 3.71 4.54
C ALA A 243 -7.41 2.82 4.34
N PHE A 244 -6.44 3.31 3.58
CA PHE A 244 -5.13 2.69 3.41
C PHE A 244 -4.22 3.20 4.53
N ILE A 245 -3.84 2.31 5.44
CA ILE A 245 -3.11 2.67 6.66
C ILE A 245 -1.85 1.83 6.81
N ASP A 246 -0.86 2.39 7.51
CA ASP A 246 0.38 1.73 7.88
C ASP A 246 0.14 0.33 8.46
N GLY A 247 0.79 -0.65 7.85
CA GLY A 247 0.86 -2.04 8.25
C GLY A 247 2.30 -2.57 8.21
N THR A 248 3.29 -1.71 8.46
CA THR A 248 4.71 -2.00 8.34
C THR A 248 5.09 -3.29 9.04
N PHE A 249 4.78 -3.41 10.32
CA PHE A 249 5.04 -4.61 11.11
C PHE A 249 3.74 -5.23 11.62
N PHE A 250 3.65 -6.56 11.55
CA PHE A 250 2.50 -7.30 12.07
C PHE A 250 2.45 -7.26 13.59
N ASP A 251 3.58 -7.57 14.24
CA ASP A 251 3.77 -7.57 15.69
C ASP A 251 5.25 -7.44 16.10
N ALA A 252 5.51 -7.46 17.41
CA ALA A 252 6.87 -7.40 17.97
C ALA A 252 7.72 -8.65 17.68
N ALA A 253 7.10 -9.81 17.46
CA ALA A 253 7.81 -11.06 17.19
C ALA A 253 8.40 -11.08 15.78
N GLU A 254 7.79 -10.34 14.83
CA GLU A 254 8.38 -10.06 13.53
C GLU A 254 9.75 -9.35 13.66
N ILE A 255 9.81 -8.34 14.54
CA ILE A 255 10.98 -7.48 14.71
C ILE A 255 12.11 -8.19 15.44
N ASN A 256 11.77 -8.92 16.51
CA ASN A 256 12.71 -9.71 17.30
C ASN A 256 12.51 -11.18 16.98
N ASN A 257 12.67 -11.53 15.70
CA ASN A 257 12.56 -12.91 15.25
C ASN A 257 13.67 -13.77 15.91
N PRO A 258 13.41 -15.00 16.38
CA PRO A 258 14.42 -15.86 17.00
C PRO A 258 15.71 -16.08 16.20
N GLN A 259 15.66 -15.98 14.87
CA GLN A 259 16.80 -16.08 13.97
C GLN A 259 17.66 -14.80 13.90
N ASP A 260 17.20 -13.68 14.48
CA ASP A 260 17.96 -12.44 14.49
C ASP A 260 18.98 -12.39 15.64
N PRO A 261 20.27 -12.14 15.34
CA PRO A 261 21.32 -12.07 16.35
C PRO A 261 21.24 -10.79 17.20
N VAL A 262 20.50 -9.78 16.75
CA VAL A 262 20.37 -8.47 17.41
C VAL A 262 18.91 -8.27 17.80
N ARG A 263 18.69 -7.96 19.09
CA ARG A 263 17.38 -7.56 19.59
C ARG A 263 17.23 -6.05 19.53
N ARG A 264 16.07 -5.58 19.07
CA ARG A 264 15.67 -4.18 19.09
C ARG A 264 14.75 -3.91 20.25
N ASP A 265 14.85 -2.71 20.83
CA ASP A 265 13.87 -2.23 21.79
C ASP A 265 12.56 -1.89 21.07
N ILE A 266 11.54 -2.71 21.31
CA ILE A 266 10.22 -2.60 20.67
C ILE A 266 9.56 -1.25 20.95
N SER A 267 9.83 -0.63 22.11
CA SER A 267 9.26 0.67 22.46
C SER A 267 9.74 1.81 21.57
N THR A 268 10.87 1.63 20.88
CA THR A 268 11.47 2.62 19.97
C THR A 268 11.03 2.46 18.52
N ILE A 269 10.24 1.43 18.21
CA ILE A 269 9.77 1.16 16.85
C ILE A 269 8.61 2.12 16.53
N PRO A 270 8.79 3.07 15.59
CA PRO A 270 7.82 4.10 15.32
C PRO A 270 6.86 3.66 14.21
N HIS A 271 6.16 2.55 14.44
CA HIS A 271 5.01 2.15 13.62
C HIS A 271 3.96 1.48 14.51
N PRO A 272 2.66 1.70 14.28
CA PRO A 272 1.62 0.91 14.93
C PRO A 272 1.67 -0.53 14.39
N PHE A 273 1.66 -1.52 15.29
CA PHE A 273 1.58 -2.90 14.81
C PHE A 273 0.17 -3.20 14.27
N ILE A 274 0.09 -4.09 13.28
CA ILE A 274 -1.21 -4.53 12.75
C ILE A 274 -2.07 -5.11 13.88
N ILE A 275 -1.49 -5.89 14.81
CA ILE A 275 -2.24 -6.42 15.96
C ILE A 275 -2.74 -5.34 16.92
N GLU A 276 -1.99 -4.25 17.10
CA GLU A 276 -2.37 -3.11 17.95
C GLU A 276 -3.53 -2.36 17.28
N SER A 277 -3.40 -2.09 15.99
CA SER A 277 -4.43 -1.48 15.15
C SER A 277 -5.73 -2.27 15.16
N MET A 278 -5.68 -3.59 14.93
CA MET A 278 -6.88 -4.44 14.98
C MET A 278 -7.56 -4.43 16.35
N ASN A 279 -6.79 -4.36 17.44
CA ASN A 279 -7.34 -4.25 18.79
C ASN A 279 -7.96 -2.88 19.04
N LEU A 280 -7.35 -1.79 18.57
CA LEU A 280 -7.91 -0.43 18.63
C LEU A 280 -9.26 -0.35 17.89
N PHE A 281 -9.39 -1.06 16.78
CA PHE A 281 -10.58 -1.05 15.93
C PHE A 281 -11.61 -2.13 16.28
N LYS A 282 -11.40 -2.92 17.34
CA LYS A 282 -12.21 -4.11 17.63
C LYS A 282 -13.70 -3.81 17.81
N ASP A 283 -14.04 -2.63 18.31
CA ASP A 283 -15.41 -2.22 18.59
C ASP A 283 -16.06 -1.46 17.41
N LEU A 284 -15.33 -1.24 16.31
CA LEU A 284 -15.90 -0.66 15.10
C LEU A 284 -16.93 -1.61 14.46
N PRO A 285 -18.02 -1.08 13.88
CA PRO A 285 -18.94 -1.88 13.08
C PRO A 285 -18.21 -2.60 11.95
N THR A 286 -18.70 -3.79 11.56
CA THR A 286 -18.13 -4.55 10.44
C THR A 286 -18.01 -3.74 9.16
N ALA A 287 -18.97 -2.83 8.90
CA ALA A 287 -18.94 -1.95 7.75
C ALA A 287 -17.75 -0.99 7.75
N GLU A 288 -17.35 -0.46 8.92
CA GLU A 288 -16.18 0.40 9.08
C GLU A 288 -14.87 -0.39 8.95
N LYS A 289 -14.78 -1.56 9.58
CA LYS A 289 -13.59 -2.43 9.47
C LYS A 289 -13.28 -2.82 8.03
N LYS A 290 -14.32 -3.10 7.23
CA LYS A 290 -14.22 -3.46 5.81
C LYS A 290 -13.67 -2.33 4.92
N LYS A 291 -13.62 -1.09 5.41
CA LYS A 291 -13.00 0.02 4.69
C LYS A 291 -11.48 0.05 4.84
N ILE A 292 -10.93 -0.64 5.84
CA ILE A 292 -9.52 -0.54 6.22
C ILE A 292 -8.69 -1.54 5.42
N TYR A 293 -7.61 -1.05 4.82
CA TYR A 293 -6.62 -1.78 4.06
C TYR A 293 -5.25 -1.50 4.66
N PHE A 294 -4.60 -2.52 5.21
CA PHE A 294 -3.19 -2.41 5.61
C PHE A 294 -2.32 -2.34 4.34
N ILE A 295 -1.32 -1.47 4.35
CA ILE A 295 -0.34 -1.25 3.27
C ILE A 295 1.04 -0.92 3.87
N HIS A 296 2.07 -0.69 3.07
CA HIS A 296 3.43 -0.33 3.52
C HIS A 296 4.14 -1.44 4.29
N PHE A 297 4.02 -2.69 3.85
CA PHE A 297 4.57 -3.85 4.59
C PHE A 297 6.10 -3.87 4.61
N ASN A 298 6.71 -4.09 5.78
CA ASN A 298 8.11 -4.47 5.87
C ASN A 298 8.32 -5.84 5.22
N HIS A 299 9.46 -6.07 4.58
CA HIS A 299 9.76 -7.33 3.88
C HIS A 299 9.69 -8.60 4.76
N THR A 300 9.73 -8.48 6.09
CA THR A 300 9.53 -9.59 7.04
C THR A 300 8.08 -9.85 7.41
N ASN A 301 7.15 -8.98 7.01
CA ASN A 301 5.77 -9.05 7.45
C ASN A 301 5.06 -10.23 6.77
N ALA A 302 4.71 -11.25 7.56
CA ALA A 302 4.11 -12.46 7.05
C ALA A 302 2.74 -12.22 6.38
N ALA A 303 2.07 -11.09 6.64
CA ALA A 303 0.81 -10.73 6.00
C ALA A 303 0.94 -10.50 4.48
N ILE A 304 2.16 -10.29 3.95
CA ILE A 304 2.42 -10.21 2.50
C ILE A 304 2.04 -11.52 1.80
N ASN A 305 2.24 -12.67 2.47
CA ASN A 305 1.80 -13.94 1.93
C ASN A 305 0.32 -14.15 2.26
N PRO A 306 -0.59 -14.20 1.26
CA PRO A 306 -2.02 -14.35 1.50
C PRO A 306 -2.39 -15.68 2.17
N ASN A 307 -1.50 -16.68 2.13
CA ASN A 307 -1.69 -17.98 2.76
C ASN A 307 -1.14 -18.04 4.21
N SER A 308 -0.62 -16.95 4.76
CA SER A 308 -0.09 -16.93 6.12
C SER A 308 -1.22 -16.88 7.16
N LYS A 309 -0.91 -17.34 8.39
CA LYS A 309 -1.83 -17.22 9.53
C LYS A 309 -2.10 -15.76 9.88
N GLU A 310 -1.12 -14.88 9.66
CA GLU A 310 -1.20 -13.44 9.87
C GLU A 310 -2.21 -12.81 8.90
N ALA A 311 -2.10 -13.12 7.60
CA ALA A 311 -3.05 -12.64 6.60
C ALA A 311 -4.47 -13.16 6.87
N ALA A 312 -4.62 -14.46 7.18
CA ALA A 312 -5.89 -15.06 7.55
C ALA A 312 -6.50 -14.41 8.80
N ARG A 313 -5.67 -14.03 9.79
CA ARG A 313 -6.13 -13.33 10.99
C ARG A 313 -6.65 -11.94 10.68
N ILE A 314 -5.99 -11.17 9.81
CA ILE A 314 -6.47 -9.84 9.37
C ILE A 314 -7.86 -9.95 8.75
N VAL A 315 -8.00 -10.84 7.76
CA VAL A 315 -9.27 -11.05 7.03
C VAL A 315 -10.36 -11.56 7.96
N LYS A 316 -10.06 -12.52 8.86
CA LYS A 316 -11.02 -13.05 9.84
C LYS A 316 -11.56 -11.96 10.78
N ASN A 317 -10.77 -10.94 11.09
CA ASN A 317 -11.21 -9.83 11.93
C ASN A 317 -11.95 -8.72 11.15
N GLY A 318 -12.17 -8.91 9.84
CA GLY A 318 -13.00 -8.04 9.01
C GLY A 318 -12.25 -6.88 8.33
N PHE A 319 -10.92 -6.91 8.34
CA PHE A 319 -10.05 -5.94 7.69
C PHE A 319 -9.53 -6.48 6.36
N ASN A 320 -8.91 -5.62 5.55
CA ASN A 320 -8.29 -5.99 4.27
C ASN A 320 -6.78 -5.79 4.28
N ILE A 321 -6.13 -6.44 3.33
CA ILE A 321 -4.71 -6.26 2.99
C ILE A 321 -4.70 -5.67 1.59
N ALA A 322 -4.00 -4.55 1.38
CA ALA A 322 -3.89 -3.95 0.05
C ALA A 322 -3.11 -4.90 -0.87
N VAL A 323 -3.58 -5.07 -2.10
CA VAL A 323 -2.96 -5.94 -3.11
C VAL A 323 -2.69 -5.14 -4.37
N ILE A 324 -1.50 -5.28 -4.95
CA ILE A 324 -1.15 -4.62 -6.22
C ILE A 324 -2.17 -5.00 -7.30
N ASN A 325 -2.51 -4.01 -8.15
CA ASN A 325 -3.57 -4.05 -9.16
C ASN A 325 -5.01 -4.03 -8.61
N GLN A 326 -5.21 -3.91 -7.31
CA GLN A 326 -6.54 -3.67 -6.77
C GLN A 326 -7.06 -2.31 -7.23
N VAL A 327 -8.27 -2.32 -7.82
CA VAL A 327 -8.97 -1.13 -8.33
C VAL A 327 -10.12 -0.79 -7.38
N LEU A 328 -10.17 0.44 -6.89
CA LEU A 328 -11.23 0.95 -6.03
C LEU A 328 -11.84 2.21 -6.63
N LYS A 329 -13.13 2.15 -6.99
CA LYS A 329 -13.86 3.29 -7.54
C LYS A 329 -14.02 4.40 -6.50
N LEU A 330 -13.81 5.65 -6.93
CA LEU A 330 -14.00 6.87 -6.15
C LEU A 330 -15.28 7.64 -6.53
#